data_AF-B5VZI6-F1
#
_entry.id   AF-B5VZI6-F1
#
_cell.length_a   1.000
_cell.length_b   1.000
_cell.length_c   1.000
_cell.angle_alpha   90.00
_cell.angle_beta   90.00
_cell.angle_gamma   90.00
#
_symmetry.space_group_name_H-M   'P 1'
#
loop_
_entity.id
_entity.type
_entity.pdbx_description
1 polymer ?
#
loop_
_entity_poly.entity_id
_entity_poly.type
_entity_poly.pdbx_seq_one_letter_code
_entity_poly.pdbx_strand_id
1 'polypeptide(L)'
;MDTYVQSRGISKDYCWLDQNQRKISDLPENFKRMLKMVDGDYFSLVIYRANGQLSLLVTALKSQNRIDNQTRKICNSVVWAGWVGQDSDEAILRSLAIQALNGELAAKVDPAVISENNAQGFTVNFDLLKPKNMGVVSVQNNPADSEKIGNLSALKDELIGDLKKYALPKHDGMLVVVGSTVSKSSLEEERVWRGLSDQISDDSWIDLAGEDDKSDNFRRQSSSSNRDTNISSKPEKSKSGTASTPSSGLPKSFSASRRSDQRTPEDSPLKKWMPIIIAFVIGSLIGIVGHYLYHTNIPNRQRSQIEQNQKIIDGQQETIDQNKGKIDQQNDTIAQNAETIKNEEKLIKEMLDYLNEFTQKGSPLIKRVEELVDKIQK
;
A
#
# COMPACT_ATOMS: atom_id res chain seq x y z
N MET A 1 -4.58 12.73 18.68
CA MET A 1 -4.14 11.94 17.51
C MET A 1 -2.64 11.79 17.54
N ASP A 2 -2.19 10.59 17.88
CA ASP A 2 -0.80 10.18 17.77
C ASP A 2 -0.54 9.61 16.38
N THR A 3 0.72 9.62 15.94
CA THR A 3 1.11 9.06 14.64
C THR A 3 2.38 8.27 14.79
N TYR A 4 2.37 7.06 14.24
CA TYR A 4 3.49 6.13 14.31
C TYR A 4 3.82 5.66 12.90
N VAL A 5 5.12 5.58 12.57
CA VAL A 5 5.57 5.13 11.25
C VAL A 5 6.61 4.03 11.40
N GLN A 6 6.35 2.91 10.74
CA GLN A 6 7.32 1.86 10.48
C GLN A 6 8.00 2.15 9.17
N SER A 7 9.32 2.16 9.18
CA SER A 7 10.14 2.09 7.97
C SER A 7 11.52 1.53 8.36
N ARG A 8 12.49 1.66 7.47
CA ARG A 8 13.88 1.25 7.73
C ARG A 8 14.88 2.11 6.96
N GLY A 9 16.13 2.03 7.40
CA GLY A 9 17.28 2.41 6.59
C GLY A 9 17.72 1.29 5.66
N ILE A 10 18.49 1.66 4.63
CA ILE A 10 19.02 0.76 3.59
C ILE A 10 19.68 -0.50 4.20
N SER A 11 20.43 -0.31 5.29
CA SER A 11 21.18 -1.36 5.99
C SER A 11 20.73 -1.57 7.45
N LYS A 12 19.46 -1.30 7.76
CA LYS A 12 18.85 -1.47 9.11
C LYS A 12 17.56 -2.27 9.02
N ASP A 13 17.10 -2.83 10.14
CA ASP A 13 15.81 -3.52 10.24
C ASP A 13 14.63 -2.54 10.32
N TYR A 14 13.40 -3.05 10.15
CA TYR A 14 12.19 -2.29 10.37
C TYR A 14 12.00 -1.93 11.85
N CYS A 15 11.64 -0.68 12.14
CA CYS A 15 11.15 -0.28 13.46
C CYS A 15 10.15 0.88 13.39
N TRP A 16 9.37 1.03 14.45
CA TRP A 16 8.38 2.11 14.61
C TRP A 16 9.01 3.33 15.28
N LEU A 17 8.78 4.53 14.73
CA LEU A 17 9.09 5.80 15.36
C LEU A 17 7.81 6.51 15.84
N ASP A 18 7.90 7.23 16.95
CA ASP A 18 6.90 8.21 17.38
C ASP A 18 7.13 9.60 16.75
N GLN A 19 6.18 10.51 16.96
CA GLN A 19 6.26 11.91 16.51
C GLN A 19 7.53 12.68 16.97
N ASN A 20 8.27 12.14 17.95
CA ASN A 20 9.52 12.69 18.49
C ASN A 20 10.77 12.00 17.91
N GLN A 21 10.63 11.23 16.81
CA GLN A 21 11.66 10.39 16.19
C GLN A 21 12.18 9.25 17.09
N ARG A 22 11.51 8.92 18.19
CA ARG A 22 11.99 7.89 19.14
C ARG A 22 11.55 6.51 18.68
N LYS A 23 12.49 5.56 18.61
CA LYS A 23 12.18 4.15 18.38
C LYS A 23 11.32 3.61 19.52
N ILE A 24 10.15 3.10 19.17
CA ILE A 24 9.21 2.52 20.14
C ILE A 24 9.51 1.04 20.30
N SER A 25 9.77 0.62 21.53
CA SER A 25 9.96 -0.80 21.90
C SER A 25 8.70 -1.44 22.50
N ASP A 26 7.81 -0.64 23.09
CA ASP A 26 6.53 -1.09 23.65
C ASP A 26 5.38 -0.29 23.02
N LEU A 27 4.55 -0.96 22.22
CA LEU A 27 3.44 -0.32 21.51
C LEU A 27 2.17 -0.22 22.38
N PRO A 28 1.32 0.81 22.22
CA PRO A 28 0.00 0.86 22.84
C PRO A 28 -0.84 -0.41 22.58
N GLU A 29 -1.66 -0.85 23.55
CA GLU A 29 -2.35 -2.15 23.44
C GLU A 29 -3.32 -2.24 22.24
N ASN A 30 -4.04 -1.15 21.94
CA ASN A 30 -4.88 -1.07 20.74
C ASN A 30 -4.09 -1.31 19.45
N PHE A 31 -2.84 -0.83 19.40
CA PHE A 31 -1.94 -1.00 18.27
C PHE A 31 -1.38 -2.44 18.23
N LYS A 32 -1.02 -3.03 19.38
CA LYS A 32 -0.70 -4.46 19.47
C LYS A 32 -1.84 -5.36 18.99
N ARG A 33 -3.11 -4.99 19.24
CA ARG A 33 -4.29 -5.71 18.71
C ARG A 33 -4.38 -5.61 17.19
N MET A 34 -4.33 -4.41 16.62
CA MET A 34 -4.35 -4.23 15.16
C MET A 34 -3.22 -5.02 14.46
N LEU A 35 -2.00 -5.04 15.03
CA LEU A 35 -0.87 -5.80 14.49
C LEU A 35 -0.93 -7.33 14.70
N LYS A 36 -1.83 -7.84 15.55
CA LYS A 36 -2.08 -9.29 15.67
C LYS A 36 -3.08 -9.79 14.63
N MET A 37 -3.94 -8.90 14.11
CA MET A 37 -5.01 -9.23 13.19
C MET A 37 -4.54 -9.39 11.74
N VAL A 38 -3.41 -8.78 11.38
CA VAL A 38 -2.91 -8.72 10.00
C VAL A 38 -1.41 -8.95 9.92
N ASP A 39 -0.95 -9.51 8.80
CA ASP A 39 0.48 -9.57 8.51
C ASP A 39 0.99 -8.19 8.07
N GLY A 40 2.11 -7.76 8.66
CA GLY A 40 2.74 -6.46 8.43
C GLY A 40 3.64 -6.40 7.17
N ASP A 41 4.08 -7.54 6.65
CA ASP A 41 4.88 -7.61 5.41
C ASP A 41 3.99 -7.48 4.14
N TYR A 42 2.67 -7.68 4.29
CA TYR A 42 1.66 -7.55 3.23
C TYR A 42 0.86 -6.26 3.36
N PHE A 43 0.21 -5.84 2.27
CA PHE A 43 -0.71 -4.71 2.33
C PHE A 43 -1.96 -5.12 3.11
N SER A 44 -2.13 -4.48 4.26
CA SER A 44 -3.24 -4.69 5.16
C SER A 44 -3.74 -3.35 5.68
N LEU A 45 -5.02 -3.30 6.03
CA LEU A 45 -5.67 -2.11 6.57
C LEU A 45 -6.59 -2.53 7.73
N VAL A 46 -6.49 -1.81 8.85
CA VAL A 46 -7.36 -2.04 10.02
C VAL A 46 -7.89 -0.71 10.53
N ILE A 47 -9.22 -0.60 10.67
CA ILE A 47 -9.86 0.45 11.48
C ILE A 47 -10.39 -0.20 12.75
N TYR A 48 -9.98 0.32 13.89
CA TYR A 48 -10.28 -0.21 15.22
C TYR A 48 -10.89 0.88 16.11
N ARG A 49 -11.91 0.54 16.90
CA ARG A 49 -12.48 1.42 17.94
C ARG A 49 -12.27 0.83 19.33
N ALA A 50 -11.85 1.66 20.29
CA ALA A 50 -11.75 1.28 21.70
C ALA A 50 -11.96 2.50 22.61
N ASN A 51 -12.82 2.37 23.62
CA ASN A 51 -13.27 3.45 24.50
C ASN A 51 -13.79 4.66 23.72
N GLY A 52 -14.51 4.40 22.61
CA GLY A 52 -14.98 5.42 21.68
C GLY A 52 -13.92 6.02 20.76
N GLN A 53 -12.62 5.86 21.06
CA GLN A 53 -11.53 6.37 20.22
C GLN A 53 -11.33 5.51 18.98
N LEU A 54 -11.04 6.16 17.84
CA LEU A 54 -10.72 5.48 16.59
C LEU A 54 -9.20 5.45 16.33
N SER A 55 -8.76 4.37 15.68
CA SER A 55 -7.41 4.20 15.14
C SER A 55 -7.45 3.57 13.75
N LEU A 56 -6.52 3.96 12.88
CA LEU A 56 -6.29 3.37 11.55
C LEU A 56 -4.84 2.89 11.46
N LEU A 57 -4.66 1.62 11.10
CA LEU A 57 -3.40 1.01 10.67
C LEU A 57 -3.44 0.77 9.16
N VAL A 58 -2.35 1.08 8.45
CA VAL A 58 -2.10 0.63 7.07
C VAL A 58 -0.66 0.12 6.96
N THR A 59 -0.45 -1.05 6.37
CA THR A 59 0.87 -1.72 6.26
C THR A 59 1.37 -1.83 4.82
N ALA A 60 2.66 -2.14 4.69
CA ALA A 60 3.36 -2.43 3.43
C ALA A 60 3.17 -1.41 2.27
N LEU A 61 2.99 -0.13 2.57
CA LEU A 61 2.93 0.96 1.59
C LEU A 61 4.29 1.11 0.89
N LYS A 62 4.41 0.50 -0.29
CA LYS A 62 5.64 0.44 -1.10
C LYS A 62 6.17 1.84 -1.42
N SER A 63 7.43 2.10 -1.11
CA SER A 63 8.11 3.32 -1.54
C SER A 63 8.28 3.38 -3.06
N GLN A 64 8.48 4.59 -3.58
CA GLN A 64 8.78 4.83 -4.99
C GLN A 64 10.21 4.39 -5.30
N ASN A 65 11.20 4.97 -4.60
CA ASN A 65 12.62 4.87 -4.97
C ASN A 65 13.53 4.27 -3.90
N ARG A 66 13.02 3.97 -2.69
CA ARG A 66 13.85 3.49 -1.57
C ARG A 66 13.98 1.97 -1.60
N ILE A 67 15.22 1.49 -1.72
CA ILE A 67 15.56 0.06 -1.73
C ILE A 67 16.47 -0.29 -0.55
N ASP A 68 16.38 -1.54 -0.09
CA ASP A 68 17.29 -2.08 0.92
C ASP A 68 18.58 -2.66 0.30
N ASN A 69 19.52 -3.04 1.17
CA ASN A 69 20.76 -3.71 0.79
C ASN A 69 20.59 -5.11 0.16
N GLN A 70 19.35 -5.60 0.02
CA GLN A 70 18.98 -6.84 -0.70
C GLN A 70 18.19 -6.54 -1.99
N THR A 71 18.24 -5.29 -2.47
CA THR A 71 17.53 -4.73 -3.64
C THR A 71 15.99 -4.81 -3.59
N ARG A 72 15.42 -5.11 -2.43
CA ARG A 72 13.96 -5.10 -2.21
C ARG A 72 13.50 -3.67 -2.01
N LYS A 73 12.30 -3.33 -2.51
CA LYS A 73 11.66 -2.05 -2.16
C LYS A 73 11.40 -2.00 -0.66
N ILE A 74 11.76 -0.88 -0.04
CA ILE A 74 11.36 -0.55 1.33
C ILE A 74 9.87 -0.20 1.31
N CYS A 75 9.13 -0.71 2.28
CA CYS A 75 7.75 -0.34 2.52
C CYS A 75 7.64 0.56 3.76
N ASN A 76 6.48 1.19 3.92
CA ASN A 76 6.12 1.94 5.12
C ASN A 76 4.85 1.35 5.71
N SER A 77 4.74 1.34 7.04
CA SER A 77 3.47 1.12 7.73
C SER A 77 3.16 2.36 8.56
N VAL A 78 1.90 2.76 8.64
CA VAL A 78 1.50 3.99 9.37
C VAL A 78 0.32 3.68 10.26
N VAL A 79 0.34 4.25 11.47
CA VAL A 79 -0.82 4.31 12.36
C VAL A 79 -1.17 5.76 12.67
N TRP A 80 -2.46 6.09 12.55
CA TRP A 80 -3.06 7.28 13.14
C TRP A 80 -3.99 6.81 14.26
N ALA A 81 -3.68 7.13 15.52
CA ALA A 81 -4.38 6.63 16.71
C ALA A 81 -4.87 7.78 17.61
N GLY A 82 -5.80 7.50 18.53
CA GLY A 82 -6.27 8.51 19.48
C GLY A 82 -7.04 9.66 18.82
N TRP A 83 -7.94 9.32 17.90
CA TRP A 83 -9.02 10.17 17.42
C TRP A 83 -10.24 10.03 18.34
N VAL A 84 -11.07 11.06 18.48
CA VAL A 84 -12.15 11.11 19.49
C VAL A 84 -13.46 10.47 18.97
N GLY A 85 -13.43 9.84 17.80
CA GLY A 85 -14.57 9.10 17.24
C GLY A 85 -15.71 9.99 16.75
N GLN A 86 -15.49 11.31 16.69
CA GLN A 86 -16.43 12.28 16.15
C GLN A 86 -16.54 12.13 14.63
N ASP A 87 -17.66 12.58 14.05
CA ASP A 87 -17.96 12.41 12.62
C ASP A 87 -16.93 13.05 11.69
N SER A 88 -16.26 14.13 12.12
CA SER A 88 -15.11 14.73 11.41
C SER A 88 -13.89 13.80 11.35
N ASP A 89 -13.58 13.17 12.48
CA ASP A 89 -12.43 12.29 12.67
C ASP A 89 -12.65 10.99 11.89
N GLU A 90 -13.87 10.46 11.99
CA GLU A 90 -14.33 9.26 11.31
C GLU A 90 -14.31 9.44 9.78
N ALA A 91 -14.77 10.59 9.28
CA ALA A 91 -14.68 10.95 7.85
C ALA A 91 -13.23 11.04 7.36
N ILE A 92 -12.32 11.63 8.14
CA ILE A 92 -10.89 11.69 7.82
C ILE A 92 -10.28 10.28 7.74
N LEU A 93 -10.55 9.42 8.71
CA LEU A 93 -10.03 8.05 8.72
C LEU A 93 -10.57 7.21 7.56
N ARG A 94 -11.88 7.33 7.26
CA ARG A 94 -12.50 6.69 6.09
C ARG A 94 -11.89 7.18 4.77
N SER A 95 -11.62 8.48 4.65
CA SER A 95 -10.91 9.06 3.50
C SER A 95 -9.48 8.50 3.34
N LEU A 96 -8.71 8.40 4.42
CA LEU A 96 -7.37 7.79 4.38
C LEU A 96 -7.44 6.30 4.01
N ALA A 97 -8.45 5.57 4.48
CA ALA A 97 -8.68 4.18 4.12
C ALA A 97 -9.02 3.98 2.64
N ILE A 98 -9.90 4.83 2.07
CA ILE A 98 -10.20 4.84 0.62
C ILE A 98 -8.92 5.06 -0.19
N GLN A 99 -8.07 6.03 0.21
CA GLN A 99 -6.80 6.30 -0.46
C GLN A 99 -5.81 5.14 -0.37
N ALA A 100 -5.86 4.34 0.70
CA ALA A 100 -5.07 3.11 0.81
C ALA A 100 -5.52 2.04 -0.19
N LEU A 101 -6.84 1.79 -0.27
CA LEU A 101 -7.45 0.78 -1.15
C LEU A 101 -7.36 1.15 -2.65
N ASN A 102 -7.27 2.45 -2.95
CA ASN A 102 -6.92 2.96 -4.29
C ASN A 102 -5.42 2.85 -4.62
N GLY A 103 -4.55 2.61 -3.64
CA GLY A 103 -3.08 2.64 -3.78
C GLY A 103 -2.46 4.05 -3.77
N GLU A 104 -3.27 5.11 -3.68
CA GLU A 104 -2.82 6.51 -3.64
C GLU A 104 -1.99 6.84 -2.40
N LEU A 105 -2.35 6.28 -1.24
CA LEU A 105 -1.78 6.65 0.05
C LEU A 105 -0.26 6.46 0.13
N ALA A 106 0.27 5.44 -0.56
CA ALA A 106 1.70 5.16 -0.60
C ALA A 106 2.51 6.35 -1.16
N ALA A 107 2.01 7.02 -2.21
CA ALA A 107 2.67 8.17 -2.81
C ALA A 107 2.62 9.44 -1.93
N LYS A 108 1.72 9.49 -0.95
CA LYS A 108 1.60 10.59 0.03
C LYS A 108 2.42 10.33 1.29
N VAL A 109 2.56 9.06 1.70
CA VAL A 109 3.39 8.66 2.84
C VAL A 109 4.88 8.64 2.50
N ASP A 110 5.28 8.18 1.31
CA ASP A 110 6.70 8.01 0.97
C ASP A 110 7.56 9.30 1.06
N PRO A 111 7.10 10.49 0.61
CA PRO A 111 7.85 11.74 0.76
C PRO A 111 8.04 12.19 2.21
N ALA A 112 7.25 11.66 3.14
CA ALA A 112 7.37 11.96 4.57
C ALA A 112 8.45 11.13 5.28
N VAL A 113 9.08 10.14 4.62
CA VAL A 113 9.99 9.19 5.26
C VAL A 113 11.35 9.17 4.57
N ILE A 114 12.36 9.73 5.23
CA ILE A 114 13.70 9.92 4.67
C ILE A 114 14.64 8.85 5.25
N SER A 115 15.01 7.87 4.42
CA SER A 115 16.02 6.85 4.78
C SER A 115 17.44 7.41 4.65
N GLU A 116 17.86 8.26 5.58
CA GLU A 116 19.18 8.89 5.60
C GLU A 116 20.35 7.89 5.72
N ASN A 117 21.56 8.35 5.39
CA ASN A 117 22.73 7.53 5.10
C ASN A 117 23.21 6.67 6.30
N ASN A 118 22.69 5.44 6.36
CA ASN A 118 23.13 4.26 7.15
C ASN A 118 23.25 4.38 8.69
N ALA A 119 23.48 5.56 9.28
CA ALA A 119 23.71 5.73 10.71
C ALA A 119 22.41 5.64 11.53
N GLN A 120 21.50 6.60 11.36
CA GLN A 120 20.20 6.67 12.06
C GLN A 120 19.13 5.73 11.47
N GLY A 121 19.31 5.27 10.23
CA GLY A 121 18.34 4.41 9.55
C GLY A 121 17.31 5.22 8.77
N PHE A 122 16.39 5.90 9.46
CA PHE A 122 15.44 6.82 8.81
C PHE A 122 14.91 7.89 9.78
N THR A 123 14.39 8.98 9.22
CA THR A 123 13.68 10.07 9.90
C THR A 123 12.31 10.27 9.24
N VAL A 124 11.36 10.89 9.96
CA VAL A 124 9.97 11.06 9.49
C VAL A 124 9.48 12.49 9.67
N ASN A 125 9.06 13.13 8.57
CA ASN A 125 8.38 14.42 8.61
C ASN A 125 6.88 14.23 8.92
N PHE A 126 6.56 14.12 10.22
CA PHE A 126 5.19 13.94 10.70
C PHE A 126 4.24 15.10 10.36
N ASP A 127 4.72 16.30 10.03
CA ASP A 127 3.86 17.38 9.55
C ASP A 127 3.21 17.05 8.21
N LEU A 128 3.91 16.36 7.30
CA LEU A 128 3.34 15.91 6.02
C LEU A 128 2.23 14.86 6.22
N LEU A 129 2.31 14.06 7.28
CA LEU A 129 1.32 13.03 7.63
C LEU A 129 0.09 13.56 8.38
N LYS A 130 0.00 14.88 8.64
CA LYS A 130 -1.18 15.50 9.25
C LYS A 130 -2.35 15.50 8.25
N PRO A 131 -3.57 15.11 8.65
CA PRO A 131 -4.73 14.93 7.75
C PRO A 131 -4.99 16.04 6.74
N LYS A 132 -4.85 17.31 7.15
CA LYS A 132 -5.01 18.48 6.28
C LYS A 132 -4.09 18.49 5.04
N ASN A 133 -2.95 17.80 5.12
CA ASN A 133 -1.94 17.71 4.05
C ASN A 133 -2.11 16.44 3.19
N MET A 134 -2.85 15.44 3.67
CA MET A 134 -3.11 14.20 2.93
C MET A 134 -4.23 14.34 1.88
N GLY A 135 -5.10 15.35 2.05
CA GLY A 135 -6.31 15.54 1.26
C GLY A 135 -7.45 14.64 1.72
N VAL A 136 -8.69 15.12 1.57
CA VAL A 136 -9.90 14.45 2.07
C VAL A 136 -10.85 14.16 0.91
N VAL A 137 -11.27 12.90 0.80
CA VAL A 137 -12.34 12.44 -0.10
C VAL A 137 -13.69 12.74 0.57
N SER A 138 -14.66 13.26 -0.19
CA SER A 138 -16.01 13.49 0.34
C SER A 138 -16.71 12.18 0.69
N VAL A 139 -17.35 12.13 1.85
CA VAL A 139 -18.06 10.95 2.38
C VAL A 139 -19.42 11.34 2.97
N GLN A 140 -20.34 10.38 2.99
CA GLN A 140 -21.67 10.48 3.59
C GLN A 140 -21.69 9.75 4.95
N ASN A 141 -22.56 10.18 5.87
CA ASN A 141 -22.71 9.55 7.19
C ASN A 141 -24.07 8.85 7.33
N ASN A 142 -24.44 8.00 6.36
CA ASN A 142 -25.59 7.12 6.52
C ASN A 142 -25.30 6.10 7.65
N PRO A 143 -26.28 5.68 8.48
CA PRO A 143 -26.05 4.70 9.54
C PRO A 143 -25.49 3.38 9.01
N ALA A 144 -24.55 2.77 9.75
CA ALA A 144 -23.98 1.47 9.42
C ALA A 144 -25.06 0.37 9.29
N ASP A 145 -24.82 -0.58 8.41
CA ASP A 145 -25.66 -1.76 8.16
C ASP A 145 -25.06 -3.02 8.81
N SER A 146 -25.47 -4.22 8.36
CA SER A 146 -24.98 -5.50 8.88
C SER A 146 -23.47 -5.69 8.70
N GLU A 147 -22.90 -6.52 9.60
CA GLU A 147 -21.52 -7.01 9.55
C GLU A 147 -21.33 -8.00 8.40
N LYS A 148 -20.28 -7.81 7.57
CA LYS A 148 -20.08 -8.57 6.33
C LYS A 148 -18.60 -8.87 6.05
N ILE A 149 -18.34 -10.03 5.45
CA ILE A 149 -17.01 -10.45 4.99
C ILE A 149 -17.02 -10.97 3.55
N GLY A 150 -15.88 -11.01 2.86
CA GLY A 150 -15.80 -11.54 1.48
C GLY A 150 -14.40 -11.53 0.85
N ASN A 151 -14.31 -11.92 -0.42
CA ASN A 151 -13.05 -11.92 -1.17
C ASN A 151 -12.50 -10.50 -1.40
N LEU A 152 -11.22 -10.28 -1.06
CA LEU A 152 -10.56 -8.98 -1.26
C LEU A 152 -10.47 -8.57 -2.72
N SER A 153 -10.00 -9.46 -3.62
CA SER A 153 -9.82 -9.12 -5.03
C SER A 153 -11.11 -8.73 -5.77
N ALA A 154 -12.27 -9.29 -5.37
CA ALA A 154 -13.58 -8.98 -5.92
C ALA A 154 -14.23 -7.73 -5.31
N LEU A 155 -14.30 -7.66 -3.97
CA LEU A 155 -15.19 -6.72 -3.25
C LEU A 155 -14.51 -5.43 -2.78
N LYS A 156 -13.22 -5.24 -3.08
CA LYS A 156 -12.46 -4.03 -2.70
C LYS A 156 -13.15 -2.73 -3.11
N ASP A 157 -13.71 -2.67 -4.32
CA ASP A 157 -14.34 -1.46 -4.86
C ASP A 157 -15.74 -1.22 -4.23
N GLU A 158 -16.43 -2.27 -3.79
CA GLU A 158 -17.63 -2.16 -2.97
C GLU A 158 -17.31 -1.66 -1.55
N LEU A 159 -16.23 -2.15 -0.93
CA LEU A 159 -15.74 -1.60 0.35
C LEU A 159 -15.38 -0.11 0.23
N ILE A 160 -14.77 0.30 -0.90
CA ILE A 160 -14.54 1.73 -1.19
C ILE A 160 -15.88 2.49 -1.32
N GLY A 161 -16.92 1.86 -1.88
CA GLY A 161 -18.28 2.40 -1.93
C GLY A 161 -18.90 2.58 -0.54
N ASP A 162 -18.83 1.56 0.30
CA ASP A 162 -19.36 1.59 1.67
C ASP A 162 -18.59 2.58 2.56
N LEU A 163 -17.26 2.63 2.47
CA LEU A 163 -16.46 3.64 3.15
C LEU A 163 -16.81 5.07 2.72
N LYS A 164 -17.30 5.29 1.50
CA LYS A 164 -17.85 6.59 1.05
C LYS A 164 -19.28 6.84 1.52
N LYS A 165 -20.08 5.81 1.75
CA LYS A 165 -21.53 5.89 1.99
C LYS A 165 -21.93 5.85 3.47
N TYR A 166 -21.28 5.00 4.26
CA TYR A 166 -21.72 4.64 5.61
C TYR A 166 -20.77 5.14 6.69
N ALA A 167 -21.33 5.74 7.74
CA ALA A 167 -20.63 5.97 9.00
C ALA A 167 -20.16 4.64 9.60
N LEU A 168 -19.07 4.66 10.37
CA LEU A 168 -18.58 3.44 11.02
C LEU A 168 -19.52 3.04 12.17
N PRO A 169 -19.68 1.73 12.44
CA PRO A 169 -20.36 1.26 13.64
C PRO A 169 -19.79 1.90 14.90
N LYS A 170 -20.67 2.22 15.85
CA LYS A 170 -20.29 2.94 17.09
C LYS A 170 -19.91 2.00 18.25
N HIS A 171 -19.88 0.68 18.03
CA HIS A 171 -19.31 -0.29 18.99
C HIS A 171 -17.78 -0.26 18.96
N ASP A 172 -17.15 -0.72 20.04
CA ASP A 172 -15.72 -1.02 20.09
C ASP A 172 -15.42 -2.36 19.38
N GLY A 173 -14.19 -2.57 18.94
CA GLY A 173 -13.75 -3.75 18.19
C GLY A 173 -13.10 -3.42 16.84
N MET A 174 -12.85 -4.47 16.06
CA MET A 174 -12.37 -4.36 14.68
C MET A 174 -13.53 -3.95 13.77
N LEU A 175 -13.48 -2.76 13.17
CA LEU A 175 -14.59 -2.25 12.35
C LEU A 175 -14.39 -2.54 10.86
N VAL A 176 -13.16 -2.36 10.37
CA VAL A 176 -12.77 -2.68 9.00
C VAL A 176 -11.44 -3.42 9.06
N VAL A 177 -11.35 -4.59 8.41
CA VAL A 177 -10.12 -5.37 8.31
C VAL A 177 -9.93 -5.81 6.87
N VAL A 178 -8.75 -5.56 6.34
CA VAL A 178 -8.34 -5.97 4.99
C VAL A 178 -6.94 -6.56 5.07
N GLY A 179 -6.70 -7.72 4.46
CA GLY A 179 -5.36 -8.27 4.29
C GLY A 179 -5.35 -9.65 3.65
N SER A 180 -4.34 -9.93 2.82
CA SER A 180 -4.26 -11.15 2.00
C SER A 180 -4.13 -12.46 2.79
N THR A 181 -3.73 -12.39 4.06
CA THR A 181 -3.44 -13.54 4.93
C THR A 181 -4.44 -13.73 6.07
N VAL A 182 -5.43 -12.83 6.22
CA VAL A 182 -6.37 -12.86 7.36
C VAL A 182 -7.33 -14.04 7.20
N SER A 183 -7.49 -14.87 8.23
CA SER A 183 -8.38 -16.05 8.15
C SER A 183 -9.85 -15.64 8.15
N LYS A 184 -10.71 -16.38 7.43
CA LYS A 184 -12.16 -16.19 7.47
C LYS A 184 -12.69 -16.21 8.92
N SER A 185 -12.32 -17.24 9.67
CA SER A 185 -12.71 -17.42 11.08
C SER A 185 -12.29 -16.28 12.01
N SER A 186 -11.16 -15.60 11.74
CA SER A 186 -10.74 -14.44 12.53
C SER A 186 -11.64 -13.22 12.29
N LEU A 187 -12.10 -13.02 11.05
CA LEU A 187 -13.03 -11.95 10.72
C LEU A 187 -14.43 -12.20 11.33
N GLU A 188 -14.84 -13.47 11.40
CA GLU A 188 -16.07 -13.92 12.07
C GLU A 188 -15.99 -13.74 13.60
N GLU A 189 -14.89 -14.18 14.23
CA GLU A 189 -14.66 -14.08 15.68
C GLU A 189 -14.58 -12.63 16.19
N GLU A 190 -13.88 -11.75 15.48
CA GLU A 190 -13.80 -10.31 15.81
C GLU A 190 -15.05 -9.51 15.39
N ARG A 191 -16.08 -10.17 14.79
CA ARG A 191 -17.33 -9.56 14.30
C ARG A 191 -17.13 -8.27 13.49
N VAL A 192 -16.27 -8.36 12.47
CA VAL A 192 -15.90 -7.18 11.68
C VAL A 192 -17.09 -6.66 10.87
N TRP A 193 -17.30 -5.34 10.86
CA TRP A 193 -18.36 -4.75 10.03
C TRP A 193 -18.03 -4.89 8.53
N ARG A 194 -16.77 -4.73 8.15
CA ARG A 194 -16.27 -5.08 6.80
C ARG A 194 -14.93 -5.81 6.84
N GLY A 195 -14.94 -7.09 6.50
CA GLY A 195 -13.76 -7.95 6.42
C GLY A 195 -13.44 -8.40 5.00
N LEU A 196 -12.26 -8.08 4.47
CA LEU A 196 -11.81 -8.56 3.16
C LEU A 196 -10.50 -9.34 3.25
N SER A 197 -10.48 -10.53 2.64
CA SER A 197 -9.30 -11.39 2.59
C SER A 197 -9.22 -12.16 1.28
N ASP A 198 -8.00 -12.43 0.80
CA ASP A 198 -7.76 -13.36 -0.31
C ASP A 198 -7.93 -14.84 0.11
N GLN A 199 -8.08 -15.11 1.41
CA GLN A 199 -8.39 -16.45 1.95
C GLN A 199 -9.88 -16.81 1.85
N ILE A 200 -10.76 -15.85 1.50
CA ILE A 200 -12.18 -16.10 1.23
C ILE A 200 -12.35 -16.26 -0.28
N SER A 201 -12.89 -17.40 -0.72
CA SER A 201 -13.07 -17.72 -2.14
C SER A 201 -14.47 -17.38 -2.69
N ASP A 202 -15.27 -16.64 -1.93
CA ASP A 202 -16.59 -16.17 -2.36
C ASP A 202 -16.49 -14.71 -2.82
N ASP A 203 -16.84 -14.48 -4.09
CA ASP A 203 -16.84 -13.15 -4.71
C ASP A 203 -18.03 -12.28 -4.26
N SER A 204 -18.96 -12.84 -3.47
CA SER A 204 -20.09 -12.14 -2.86
C SER A 204 -19.88 -11.86 -1.37
N TRP A 205 -20.58 -10.86 -0.83
CA TRP A 205 -20.60 -10.61 0.61
C TRP A 205 -21.31 -11.75 1.37
N ILE A 206 -20.69 -12.16 2.46
CA ILE A 206 -21.22 -13.08 3.47
C ILE A 206 -21.64 -12.23 4.68
N ASP A 207 -22.94 -12.10 4.95
CA ASP A 207 -23.45 -11.46 6.17
C ASP A 207 -23.14 -12.32 7.41
N LEU A 208 -22.60 -11.71 8.47
CA LEU A 208 -22.30 -12.37 9.74
C LEU A 208 -23.53 -12.50 10.67
N ALA A 209 -24.57 -11.71 10.42
CA ALA A 209 -25.76 -11.59 11.29
C ALA A 209 -26.78 -12.76 11.14
N GLY A 210 -26.33 -13.97 10.77
CA GLY A 210 -27.18 -15.01 10.17
C GLY A 210 -27.30 -16.38 10.87
N GLU A 211 -26.43 -16.74 11.83
CA GLU A 211 -26.40 -18.12 12.36
C GLU A 211 -27.17 -18.38 13.66
N ASP A 212 -27.58 -17.34 14.40
CA ASP A 212 -28.23 -17.45 15.72
C ASP A 212 -29.62 -18.13 15.73
N ASP A 213 -30.20 -18.45 14.56
CA ASP A 213 -31.55 -19.03 14.42
C ASP A 213 -31.57 -20.46 13.80
N LYS A 214 -30.40 -21.12 13.66
CA LYS A 214 -30.29 -22.46 12.99
C LYS A 214 -29.29 -23.46 13.60
N SER A 215 -29.20 -23.57 14.93
CA SER A 215 -28.47 -24.70 15.55
C SER A 215 -29.24 -25.51 16.59
N ASP A 216 -30.42 -25.07 17.03
CA ASP A 216 -31.23 -25.80 18.01
C ASP A 216 -32.10 -26.89 17.36
N ASN A 217 -31.46 -27.89 16.71
CA ASN A 217 -31.95 -29.26 16.49
C ASN A 217 -30.98 -30.14 15.64
N PHE A 218 -29.84 -30.58 16.18
CA PHE A 218 -29.31 -31.91 15.81
C PHE A 218 -28.46 -32.59 16.90
N ARG A 219 -29.18 -33.20 17.85
CA ARG A 219 -28.84 -34.49 18.51
C ARG A 219 -27.40 -34.67 19.01
N ARG A 220 -27.21 -34.48 20.32
CA ARG A 220 -26.12 -35.13 21.07
C ARG A 220 -26.04 -36.63 20.71
N GLN A 221 -24.86 -37.11 20.30
CA GLN A 221 -24.51 -38.51 20.49
C GLN A 221 -23.01 -38.69 20.78
N SER A 222 -22.68 -38.63 22.06
CA SER A 222 -21.40 -39.09 22.62
C SER A 222 -21.34 -40.62 22.59
N SER A 223 -20.25 -41.19 22.06
CA SER A 223 -19.92 -42.60 22.26
C SER A 223 -18.40 -42.80 22.21
N SER A 224 -17.83 -43.27 23.32
CA SER A 224 -16.42 -43.61 23.47
C SER A 224 -16.24 -45.12 23.64
N SER A 225 -15.07 -45.63 23.24
CA SER A 225 -14.65 -47.05 23.38
C SER A 225 -15.43 -48.04 22.48
N ASN A 226 -14.94 -49.24 22.13
CA ASN A 226 -13.70 -49.95 22.52
C ASN A 226 -13.40 -51.10 21.51
N ARG A 227 -12.12 -51.46 21.27
CA ARG A 227 -11.53 -52.82 21.02
C ARG A 227 -12.12 -53.76 19.93
N ASP A 228 -11.46 -54.80 19.38
CA ASP A 228 -10.07 -55.34 19.24
C ASP A 228 -10.19 -56.53 18.21
N THR A 229 -9.19 -57.18 17.57
CA THR A 229 -7.70 -57.17 17.51
C THR A 229 -7.22 -57.92 16.24
N ASN A 230 -5.95 -57.70 15.82
CA ASN A 230 -5.15 -58.58 14.90
C ASN A 230 -5.66 -58.68 13.43
N ILE A 231 -4.93 -59.20 12.41
CA ILE A 231 -3.82 -60.18 12.33
C ILE A 231 -2.75 -59.77 11.27
N SER A 232 -1.55 -60.38 11.39
CA SER A 232 -0.49 -60.63 10.37
C SER A 232 -0.96 -60.84 8.89
N SER A 233 -0.11 -60.82 7.83
CA SER A 233 1.37 -60.87 7.73
C SER A 233 1.89 -60.48 6.33
N LYS A 234 3.19 -60.17 6.23
CA LYS A 234 4.06 -60.14 5.01
C LYS A 234 4.82 -61.50 4.88
N PRO A 235 5.65 -61.82 3.85
CA PRO A 235 6.09 -61.06 2.66
C PRO A 235 6.14 -61.89 1.33
N GLU A 236 7.01 -61.48 0.39
CA GLU A 236 7.62 -62.21 -0.76
C GLU A 236 6.85 -62.26 -2.11
N LYS A 237 7.42 -62.33 -3.35
CA LYS A 237 8.74 -62.00 -3.99
C LYS A 237 9.25 -63.10 -4.95
N SER A 238 8.84 -63.10 -6.22
CA SER A 238 9.51 -63.81 -7.34
C SER A 238 8.89 -63.42 -8.72
N LYS A 239 9.25 -64.08 -9.85
CA LYS A 239 10.42 -63.82 -10.73
C LYS A 239 10.23 -64.54 -12.09
N SER A 240 10.64 -63.96 -13.23
CA SER A 240 10.62 -64.54 -14.62
C SER A 240 9.23 -64.88 -15.21
N GLY A 241 9.03 -65.07 -16.53
CA GLY A 241 9.89 -64.76 -17.70
C GLY A 241 9.41 -65.35 -19.07
N THR A 242 9.74 -64.65 -20.17
CA THR A 242 9.91 -65.11 -21.59
C THR A 242 8.77 -65.64 -22.49
N ALA A 243 8.67 -65.01 -23.69
CA ALA A 243 8.57 -65.56 -25.06
C ALA A 243 7.23 -66.07 -25.68
N SER A 244 6.82 -65.44 -26.80
CA SER A 244 6.47 -66.02 -28.15
C SER A 244 5.89 -64.91 -29.09
N THR A 245 6.41 -64.53 -30.28
CA THR A 245 6.39 -65.12 -31.67
C THR A 245 4.99 -65.33 -32.32
N PRO A 246 4.81 -65.31 -33.68
CA PRO A 246 5.72 -64.96 -34.82
C PRO A 246 5.08 -64.15 -36.01
N SER A 247 5.76 -64.13 -37.17
CA SER A 247 5.27 -63.81 -38.56
C SER A 247 5.25 -62.33 -38.98
N SER A 248 5.72 -61.86 -40.14
CA SER A 248 6.30 -62.48 -41.38
C SER A 248 7.33 -61.50 -42.05
N GLY A 249 7.99 -61.72 -43.21
CA GLY A 249 8.18 -62.92 -44.06
C GLY A 249 8.67 -62.64 -45.51
N LEU A 250 9.97 -62.90 -45.80
CA LEU A 250 10.64 -62.96 -47.14
C LEU A 250 10.79 -61.65 -47.96
N PRO A 251 11.65 -61.59 -49.02
CA PRO A 251 12.88 -62.36 -49.34
C PRO A 251 14.15 -61.45 -49.36
N LYS A 252 15.40 -61.92 -49.11
CA LYS A 252 16.35 -62.62 -50.03
C LYS A 252 16.49 -61.97 -51.43
N SER A 253 17.68 -61.78 -52.03
CA SER A 253 19.08 -62.09 -51.64
C SER A 253 20.06 -61.53 -52.70
N PHE A 254 21.38 -61.40 -52.41
CA PHE A 254 22.48 -61.83 -53.30
C PHE A 254 23.85 -61.79 -52.59
N SER A 255 24.88 -62.44 -53.15
CA SER A 255 26.20 -62.60 -52.50
C SER A 255 27.37 -62.52 -53.47
N ALA A 256 28.40 -61.72 -53.13
CA ALA A 256 29.77 -61.82 -53.63
C ALA A 256 30.68 -61.22 -52.53
N SER A 257 31.52 -61.97 -51.80
CA SER A 257 32.66 -62.81 -52.20
C SER A 257 33.98 -62.03 -52.32
N ARG A 258 34.69 -61.99 -51.19
CA ARG A 258 36.15 -61.90 -50.98
C ARG A 258 37.03 -61.26 -52.08
N ARG A 259 37.76 -60.21 -51.69
CA ARG A 259 39.23 -60.30 -51.68
C ARG A 259 39.82 -59.58 -50.47
N SER A 260 41.01 -60.00 -50.07
CA SER A 260 41.77 -59.46 -48.95
C SER A 260 42.62 -58.26 -49.39
N ASP A 261 42.70 -57.24 -48.55
CA ASP A 261 43.97 -56.52 -48.37
C ASP A 261 44.08 -55.99 -46.94
N GLN A 262 45.24 -56.14 -46.32
CA GLN A 262 45.45 -55.86 -44.90
C GLN A 262 46.43 -54.69 -44.71
N ARG A 263 45.91 -53.47 -44.78
CA ARG A 263 46.64 -52.25 -44.36
C ARG A 263 45.72 -51.29 -43.62
N THR A 264 46.10 -50.96 -42.39
CA THR A 264 45.49 -49.91 -41.57
C THR A 264 46.19 -48.57 -41.81
N PRO A 265 45.47 -47.53 -42.28
CA PRO A 265 45.86 -46.14 -42.12
C PRO A 265 45.07 -45.52 -40.95
N GLU A 266 45.38 -45.95 -39.72
CA GLU A 266 45.14 -45.10 -38.55
C GLU A 266 46.05 -43.87 -38.62
N ASP A 267 45.73 -42.82 -37.86
CA ASP A 267 46.47 -41.55 -37.81
C ASP A 267 46.54 -40.72 -39.11
N SER A 268 45.36 -40.44 -39.68
CA SER A 268 45.15 -39.14 -40.32
C SER A 268 45.03 -38.05 -39.22
N PRO A 269 45.92 -37.04 -39.17
CA PRO A 269 45.96 -36.07 -38.06
C PRO A 269 44.65 -35.27 -37.94
N LEU A 270 43.99 -34.98 -39.05
CA LEU A 270 42.67 -34.34 -39.09
C LEU A 270 41.65 -35.04 -38.16
N LYS A 271 41.66 -36.37 -38.11
CA LYS A 271 40.69 -37.15 -37.32
C LYS A 271 40.91 -36.98 -35.80
N LYS A 272 42.15 -36.73 -35.36
CA LYS A 272 42.50 -36.39 -33.97
C LYS A 272 42.12 -34.95 -33.60
N TRP A 273 42.24 -34.00 -34.53
CA TRP A 273 41.92 -32.58 -34.28
C TRP A 273 40.44 -32.20 -34.49
N MET A 274 39.65 -32.96 -35.26
CA MET A 274 38.23 -32.65 -35.51
C MET A 274 37.37 -32.35 -34.28
N PRO A 275 37.42 -33.09 -33.14
CA PRO A 275 36.64 -32.71 -31.96
C PRO A 275 37.03 -31.35 -31.37
N ILE A 276 38.31 -30.97 -31.44
CA ILE A 276 38.82 -29.67 -31.01
C ILE A 276 38.34 -28.57 -31.97
N ILE A 277 38.41 -28.82 -33.28
CA ILE A 277 37.93 -27.88 -34.32
C ILE A 277 36.42 -27.65 -34.18
N ILE A 278 35.62 -28.72 -34.00
CA ILE A 278 34.17 -28.63 -33.77
C ILE A 278 33.87 -27.81 -32.50
N ALA A 279 34.56 -28.10 -31.39
CA ALA A 279 34.38 -27.34 -30.14
C ALA A 279 34.73 -25.85 -30.32
N PHE A 280 35.81 -25.52 -31.05
CA PHE A 280 36.23 -24.15 -31.31
C PHE A 280 35.24 -23.40 -32.22
N VAL A 281 34.68 -24.06 -33.24
CA VAL A 281 33.65 -23.49 -34.12
C VAL A 281 32.34 -23.25 -33.35
N ILE A 282 31.90 -24.22 -32.54
CA ILE A 282 30.70 -24.08 -31.69
C ILE A 282 30.89 -22.95 -30.67
N GLY A 283 32.04 -22.89 -29.98
CA GLY A 283 32.37 -21.82 -29.04
C GLY A 283 32.42 -20.45 -29.72
N SER A 284 32.98 -20.36 -30.93
CA SER A 284 33.01 -19.12 -31.72
C SER A 284 31.61 -18.67 -32.13
N LEU A 285 30.74 -19.58 -32.58
CA LEU A 285 29.35 -19.27 -32.94
C LEU A 285 28.54 -18.82 -31.73
N ILE A 286 28.67 -19.49 -30.58
CA ILE A 286 28.03 -19.06 -29.32
C ILE A 286 28.55 -17.68 -28.89
N GLY A 287 29.86 -17.43 -29.02
CA GLY A 287 30.48 -16.14 -28.75
C GLY A 287 29.94 -15.01 -29.65
N ILE A 288 29.85 -15.25 -30.96
CA ILE A 288 29.33 -14.28 -31.94
C ILE A 288 27.84 -13.99 -31.69
N VAL A 289 27.01 -15.03 -31.50
CA VAL A 289 25.57 -14.88 -31.22
C VAL A 289 25.34 -14.20 -29.86
N GLY A 290 26.10 -14.58 -28.83
CA GLY A 290 26.04 -13.95 -27.52
C GLY A 290 26.43 -12.47 -27.56
N HIS A 291 27.54 -12.14 -28.22
CA HIS A 291 27.99 -10.75 -28.43
C HIS A 291 26.96 -9.94 -29.23
N TYR A 292 26.39 -10.51 -30.29
CA TYR A 292 25.35 -9.87 -31.10
C TYR A 292 24.08 -9.59 -30.27
N LEU A 293 23.56 -10.58 -29.54
CA LEU A 293 22.38 -10.41 -28.69
C LEU A 293 22.62 -9.39 -27.56
N TYR A 294 23.80 -9.44 -26.92
CA TYR A 294 24.20 -8.52 -25.86
C TYR A 294 24.27 -7.07 -26.36
N HIS A 295 24.93 -6.81 -27.49
CA HIS A 295 25.09 -5.46 -28.03
C HIS A 295 23.84 -4.89 -28.73
N THR A 296 22.93 -5.72 -29.26
CA THR A 296 21.78 -5.24 -30.06
C THR A 296 20.48 -5.07 -29.28
N ASN A 297 20.17 -5.95 -28.31
CA ASN A 297 18.86 -5.96 -27.66
C ASN A 297 18.83 -5.31 -26.27
N ILE A 298 19.88 -5.47 -25.46
CA ILE A 298 19.91 -5.00 -24.06
C ILE A 298 20.14 -3.48 -23.96
N PRO A 299 21.23 -2.90 -24.50
CA PRO A 299 21.51 -1.47 -24.33
C PRO A 299 20.51 -0.57 -25.05
N ASN A 300 19.91 -1.04 -26.15
CA ASN A 300 18.94 -0.24 -26.92
C ASN A 300 17.59 -0.07 -26.20
N ARG A 301 17.10 -1.10 -25.50
CA ARG A 301 15.91 -0.96 -24.63
C ARG A 301 16.19 -0.02 -23.45
N GLN A 302 17.35 -0.14 -22.82
CA GLN A 302 17.76 0.74 -21.73
C GLN A 302 17.92 2.20 -22.19
N ARG A 303 18.56 2.45 -23.34
CA ARG A 303 18.65 3.80 -23.94
C ARG A 303 17.26 4.38 -24.24
N SER A 304 16.36 3.63 -24.87
CA SER A 304 15.01 4.11 -25.17
C SER A 304 14.22 4.46 -23.89
N GLN A 305 14.37 3.68 -22.82
CA GLN A 305 13.79 4.01 -21.51
C GLN A 305 14.44 5.24 -20.86
N ILE A 306 15.76 5.41 -20.98
CA ILE A 306 16.46 6.60 -20.49
C ILE A 306 16.02 7.86 -21.26
N GLU A 307 15.88 7.79 -22.59
CA GLU A 307 15.37 8.89 -23.42
C GLU A 307 13.91 9.24 -23.13
N GLN A 308 13.06 8.25 -22.83
CA GLN A 308 11.68 8.50 -22.38
C GLN A 308 11.65 9.14 -21.00
N ASN A 309 12.43 8.61 -20.05
CA ASN A 309 12.51 9.17 -18.69
C ASN A 309 13.08 10.59 -18.70
N GLN A 310 14.08 10.89 -19.54
CA GLN A 310 14.62 12.24 -19.68
C GLN A 310 13.54 13.22 -20.17
N LYS A 311 12.78 12.87 -21.22
CA LYS A 311 11.67 13.71 -21.70
C LYS A 311 10.58 13.95 -20.65
N ILE A 312 10.33 12.97 -19.77
CA ILE A 312 9.41 13.13 -18.64
C ILE A 312 10.00 14.10 -17.60
N ILE A 313 11.28 14.00 -17.28
CA ILE A 313 11.99 14.90 -16.38
C ILE A 313 12.01 16.34 -16.94
N ASP A 314 12.31 16.50 -18.23
CA ASP A 314 12.37 17.81 -18.90
C ASP A 314 10.99 18.51 -18.86
N GLY A 315 9.90 17.79 -19.17
CA GLY A 315 8.54 18.32 -19.08
C GLY A 315 8.05 18.56 -17.66
N GLN A 316 8.52 17.77 -16.68
CA GLN A 316 8.28 18.04 -15.25
C GLN A 316 9.01 19.31 -14.80
N GLN A 317 10.25 19.53 -15.25
CA GLN A 317 11.02 20.74 -14.96
C GLN A 317 10.34 21.99 -15.54
N GLU A 318 9.89 21.94 -16.81
CA GLU A 318 9.11 23.04 -17.41
C GLU A 318 7.84 23.34 -16.59
N THR A 319 7.13 22.29 -16.15
CA THR A 319 5.93 22.43 -15.29
C THR A 319 6.25 23.06 -13.93
N ILE A 320 7.41 22.74 -13.34
CA ILE A 320 7.90 23.34 -12.09
C ILE A 320 8.20 24.82 -12.29
N ASP A 321 8.91 25.18 -13.36
CA ASP A 321 9.29 26.57 -13.63
C ASP A 321 8.07 27.44 -13.98
N GLN A 322 7.11 26.92 -14.75
CA GLN A 322 5.82 27.58 -14.99
C GLN A 322 5.02 27.81 -13.69
N ASN A 323 5.03 26.84 -12.77
CA ASN A 323 4.31 26.97 -11.50
C ASN A 323 5.04 27.89 -10.51
N LYS A 324 6.37 27.93 -10.54
CA LYS A 324 7.16 28.91 -9.79
C LYS A 324 6.82 30.34 -10.22
N GLY A 325 6.78 30.63 -11.52
CA GLY A 325 6.38 31.96 -12.02
C GLY A 325 4.98 32.40 -11.58
N LYS A 326 4.03 31.46 -11.45
CA LYS A 326 2.68 31.73 -10.89
C LYS A 326 2.73 32.02 -9.38
N ILE A 327 3.57 31.31 -8.62
CA ILE A 327 3.77 31.55 -7.19
C ILE A 327 4.40 32.93 -6.96
N ASP A 328 5.41 33.29 -7.74
CA ASP A 328 6.07 34.60 -7.66
C ASP A 328 5.06 35.73 -7.97
N GLN A 329 4.25 35.59 -9.03
CA GLN A 329 3.15 36.53 -9.34
C GLN A 329 2.08 36.62 -8.23
N GLN A 330 1.75 35.50 -7.57
CA GLN A 330 0.84 35.48 -6.43
C GLN A 330 1.43 36.19 -5.20
N ASN A 331 2.73 36.03 -4.94
CA ASN A 331 3.43 36.73 -3.86
C ASN A 331 3.43 38.25 -4.07
N ASP A 332 3.70 38.72 -5.29
CA ASP A 332 3.61 40.15 -5.64
C ASP A 332 2.19 40.70 -5.43
N THR A 333 1.17 39.93 -5.82
CA THR A 333 -0.25 40.28 -5.62
C THR A 333 -0.60 40.36 -4.12
N ILE A 334 -0.10 39.44 -3.30
CA ILE A 334 -0.28 39.44 -1.84
C ILE A 334 0.40 40.65 -1.20
N ALA A 335 1.60 41.03 -1.66
CA ALA A 335 2.31 42.21 -1.18
C ALA A 335 1.54 43.52 -1.47
N GLN A 336 1.00 43.67 -2.68
CA GLN A 336 0.18 44.82 -3.07
C GLN A 336 -1.14 44.90 -2.26
N ASN A 337 -1.78 43.76 -2.01
CA ASN A 337 -2.98 43.69 -1.18
C ASN A 337 -2.68 44.06 0.29
N ALA A 338 -1.54 43.62 0.84
CA ALA A 338 -1.12 43.97 2.19
C ALA A 338 -0.82 45.48 2.35
N GLU A 339 -0.24 46.11 1.33
CA GLU A 339 -0.05 47.57 1.32
C GLU A 339 -1.39 48.33 1.21
N THR A 340 -2.33 47.83 0.40
CA THR A 340 -3.69 48.38 0.31
C THR A 340 -4.40 48.34 1.67
N ILE A 341 -4.44 47.18 2.33
CA ILE A 341 -5.08 46.99 3.65
C ILE A 341 -4.47 47.94 4.69
N LYS A 342 -3.14 48.07 4.73
CA LYS A 342 -2.43 48.98 5.64
C LYS A 342 -2.80 50.46 5.42
N ASN A 343 -3.09 50.85 4.18
CA ASN A 343 -3.55 52.20 3.86
C ASN A 343 -5.03 52.40 4.24
N GLU A 344 -5.88 51.38 4.09
CA GLU A 344 -7.27 51.39 4.56
C GLU A 344 -7.36 51.47 6.09
N GLU A 345 -6.58 50.68 6.83
CA GLU A 345 -6.49 50.74 8.30
C GLU A 345 -6.10 52.15 8.79
N LYS A 346 -5.15 52.80 8.12
CA LYS A 346 -4.73 54.18 8.42
C LYS A 346 -5.88 55.17 8.21
N LEU A 347 -6.62 55.05 7.11
CA LEU A 347 -7.74 55.94 6.79
C LEU A 347 -8.94 55.72 7.74
N ILE A 348 -9.23 54.47 8.10
CA ILE A 348 -10.24 54.12 9.12
C ILE A 348 -9.85 54.76 10.46
N LYS A 349 -8.58 54.70 10.86
CA LYS A 349 -8.11 55.34 12.09
C LYS A 349 -8.28 56.87 12.03
N GLU A 350 -7.89 57.51 10.93
CA GLU A 350 -8.04 58.96 10.76
C GLU A 350 -9.51 59.40 10.81
N MET A 351 -10.44 58.59 10.27
CA MET A 351 -11.89 58.81 10.43
C MET A 351 -12.36 58.64 11.88
N LEU A 352 -11.87 57.63 12.62
CA LEU A 352 -12.25 57.41 14.01
C LEU A 352 -11.74 58.52 14.94
N ASP A 353 -10.51 58.98 14.74
CA ASP A 353 -9.94 60.11 15.49
C ASP A 353 -10.75 61.41 15.23
N TYR A 354 -11.16 61.66 13.97
CA TYR A 354 -12.04 62.79 13.62
C TYR A 354 -13.44 62.68 14.22
N LEU A 355 -14.06 61.49 14.19
CA LEU A 355 -15.38 61.25 14.81
C LEU A 355 -15.35 61.44 16.33
N ASN A 356 -14.26 61.05 16.98
CA ASN A 356 -14.03 61.26 18.41
C ASN A 356 -13.90 62.76 18.74
N GLU A 357 -13.10 63.51 17.96
CA GLU A 357 -12.97 64.96 18.11
C GLU A 357 -14.32 65.69 17.89
N PHE A 358 -15.06 65.31 16.84
CA PHE A 358 -16.39 65.85 16.57
C PHE A 358 -17.36 65.56 17.72
N THR A 359 -17.34 64.35 18.28
CA THR A 359 -18.20 63.98 19.42
C THR A 359 -17.86 64.80 20.66
N GLN A 360 -16.57 64.93 21.01
CA GLN A 360 -16.11 65.67 22.18
C GLN A 360 -16.40 67.17 22.09
N LYS A 361 -16.31 67.78 20.89
CA LYS A 361 -16.57 69.21 20.68
C LYS A 361 -18.05 69.52 20.42
N GLY A 362 -18.77 68.61 19.76
CA GLY A 362 -20.17 68.77 19.37
C GLY A 362 -21.17 68.50 20.51
N SER A 363 -20.95 67.46 21.33
CA SER A 363 -21.87 67.11 22.42
C SER A 363 -22.09 68.25 23.43
N PRO A 364 -21.06 68.99 23.88
CA PRO A 364 -21.25 70.17 24.75
C PRO A 364 -21.99 71.34 24.07
N LEU A 365 -21.95 71.45 22.75
CA LEU A 365 -22.68 72.47 21.99
C LEU A 365 -24.16 72.10 21.86
N ILE A 366 -24.47 70.84 21.52
CA ILE A 366 -25.84 70.32 21.46
C ILE A 366 -26.53 70.52 22.81
N LYS A 367 -25.89 70.10 23.91
CA LYS A 367 -26.44 70.25 25.26
C LYS A 367 -26.70 71.71 25.65
N ARG A 368 -25.82 72.64 25.24
CA ARG A 368 -26.04 74.09 25.46
C ARG A 368 -27.20 74.66 24.65
N VAL A 369 -27.50 74.08 23.48
CA VAL A 369 -28.68 74.45 22.68
C VAL A 369 -29.95 73.91 23.34
N GLU A 370 -29.95 72.67 23.83
CA GLU A 370 -31.06 72.10 24.62
C GLU A 370 -31.35 72.95 25.88
N GLU A 371 -30.32 73.27 26.67
CA GLU A 371 -30.41 74.17 27.85
C GLU A 371 -30.87 75.61 27.52
N LEU A 372 -30.76 76.04 26.26
CA LEU A 372 -31.29 77.31 25.76
C LEU A 372 -32.75 77.20 25.31
N VAL A 373 -33.14 76.11 24.65
CA VAL A 373 -34.53 75.85 24.24
C VAL A 373 -35.43 75.70 25.47
N ASP A 374 -35.02 74.92 26.48
CA ASP A 374 -35.74 74.76 27.75
C ASP A 374 -35.94 76.08 28.52
N LYS A 375 -35.04 77.05 28.31
CA LYS A 375 -35.13 78.42 28.89
C LYS A 375 -36.03 79.37 28.10
N ILE A 376 -36.38 79.04 26.86
CA ILE A 376 -37.29 79.83 26.01
C ILE A 376 -38.73 79.29 26.10
N GLN A 377 -38.90 78.07 26.61
CA GLN A 377 -40.22 77.43 26.83
C GLN A 377 -40.78 77.62 28.26
N LYS A 378 -40.18 78.53 29.06
CA LYS A 378 -40.62 78.91 30.42
C LYS A 378 -40.78 80.42 30.54
#